data_AF-A0A7K0J3K5-F1
#
_entry.id   AF-A0A7K0J3K5-F1
#
_cell.length_a   1.000
_cell.length_b   1.000
_cell.length_c   1.000
_cell.angle_alpha   90.00
_cell.angle_beta   90.00
_cell.angle_gamma   90.00
#
_symmetry.space_group_name_H-M   'P 1'
#
loop_
_entity.id
_entity.type
_entity.pdbx_description
1 polymer ?
#
loop_
_entity_poly.entity_id
_entity_poly.type
_entity_poly.pdbx_seq_one_letter_code
_entity_poly.pdbx_strand_id
1 'polypeptide(L)'
;MPTREEVREWSINLATNIHLAKPVVDIEPRPSANKWGITAVGQPLWFHNAGAERHTASESSHGITVSLDAERVETIYDTGEKTIHCAHSTPRPENADPRAQSPDCGYIYQHPGNYTLRMTEVWHVGWRSGDQSGVIVAKRSSSKPLKVNELIGVLTASGGR
;
A
#
# COMPACT_ATOMS: atom_id res chain seq x y z
N MET A 1 41.28 -11.73 -2.32
CA MET A 1 40.00 -11.94 -1.58
C MET A 1 39.38 -10.57 -1.36
N PRO A 2 38.05 -10.43 -1.52
CA PRO A 2 37.40 -9.15 -1.28
C PRO A 2 37.57 -8.72 0.18
N THR A 3 37.65 -7.42 0.39
CA THR A 3 37.70 -6.79 1.70
C THR A 3 36.35 -6.88 2.41
N ARG A 4 36.35 -6.71 3.74
CA ARG A 4 35.13 -6.68 4.54
C ARG A 4 34.14 -5.61 4.05
N GLU A 5 34.66 -4.46 3.62
CA GLU A 5 33.89 -3.33 3.10
C GLU A 5 33.26 -3.64 1.75
N GLU A 6 34.01 -4.24 0.81
CA GLU A 6 33.46 -4.69 -0.49
C GLU A 6 32.34 -5.72 -0.29
N VAL A 7 32.53 -6.70 0.62
CA VAL A 7 31.47 -7.68 0.96
C VAL A 7 30.23 -6.98 1.52
N ARG A 8 30.40 -5.96 2.36
CA ARG A 8 29.29 -5.18 2.92
C ARG A 8 28.54 -4.42 1.83
N GLU A 9 29.24 -3.73 0.93
CA GLU A 9 28.62 -2.98 -0.16
C GLU A 9 27.87 -3.89 -1.11
N TRP A 10 28.46 -5.02 -1.51
CA TRP A 10 27.79 -6.01 -2.35
C TRP A 10 26.56 -6.61 -1.66
N SER A 11 26.66 -6.86 -0.35
CA SER A 11 25.53 -7.37 0.45
C SER A 11 24.39 -6.37 0.50
N ILE A 12 24.69 -5.08 0.73
CA ILE A 12 23.69 -4.02 0.72
C ILE A 12 23.08 -3.87 -0.67
N ASN A 13 23.87 -3.92 -1.73
CA ASN A 13 23.38 -3.82 -3.10
C ASN A 13 22.39 -4.95 -3.42
N LEU A 14 22.77 -6.21 -3.15
CA LEU A 14 21.88 -7.37 -3.27
C LEU A 14 20.62 -7.22 -2.40
N ALA A 15 20.76 -6.74 -1.15
CA ALA A 15 19.65 -6.48 -0.25
C ALA A 15 18.71 -5.38 -0.76
N THR A 16 19.22 -4.34 -1.43
CA THR A 16 18.40 -3.26 -2.01
C THR A 16 17.67 -3.70 -3.29
N ASN A 17 18.23 -4.68 -4.00
CA ASN A 17 17.64 -5.29 -5.19
C ASN A 17 16.61 -6.38 -4.87
N ILE A 18 16.21 -6.52 -3.59
CA ILE A 18 15.19 -7.48 -3.22
C ILE A 18 13.93 -7.28 -4.07
N HIS A 19 13.47 -8.37 -4.68
CA HIS A 19 12.33 -8.39 -5.56
C HIS A 19 11.03 -8.46 -4.72
N LEU A 20 10.77 -7.42 -3.94
CA LEU A 20 9.44 -7.23 -3.35
C LEU A 20 8.45 -7.03 -4.49
N ALA A 21 7.34 -7.76 -4.43
CA ALA A 21 6.23 -7.56 -5.35
C ALA A 21 5.80 -6.10 -5.33
N LYS A 22 5.39 -5.58 -6.48
CA LYS A 22 4.79 -4.25 -6.55
C LYS A 22 3.51 -4.28 -5.70
N PRO A 23 3.34 -3.36 -4.72
CA PRO A 23 2.13 -3.35 -3.91
C PRO A 23 0.90 -3.08 -4.78
N VAL A 24 -0.22 -3.66 -4.40
CA VAL A 24 -1.52 -3.44 -5.07
C VAL A 24 -2.38 -2.55 -4.19
N VAL A 25 -2.86 -1.44 -4.77
CA VAL A 25 -3.78 -0.53 -4.08
C VAL A 25 -5.18 -1.13 -4.09
N ASP A 26 -5.61 -1.70 -2.97
CA ASP A 26 -6.98 -2.15 -2.76
C ASP A 26 -7.80 -1.07 -2.03
N ILE A 27 -8.97 -0.77 -2.60
CA ILE A 27 -9.87 0.30 -2.14
C ILE A 27 -11.28 -0.26 -2.12
N GLU A 28 -11.91 -0.23 -0.96
CA GLU A 28 -13.28 -0.66 -0.77
C GLU A 28 -14.17 0.44 -0.15
N PRO A 29 -15.42 0.62 -0.61
CA PRO A 29 -16.03 -0.04 -1.76
C PRO A 29 -15.35 0.32 -3.08
N ARG A 30 -15.20 -0.67 -3.98
CA ARG A 30 -14.57 -0.45 -5.30
C ARG A 30 -15.33 0.62 -6.10
N PRO A 31 -14.66 1.70 -6.57
CA PRO A 31 -15.31 2.72 -7.41
C PRO A 31 -15.93 2.13 -8.68
N SER A 32 -15.31 1.09 -9.25
CA SER A 32 -15.79 0.40 -10.44
C SER A 32 -17.03 -0.47 -10.21
N ALA A 33 -17.43 -0.72 -8.97
CA ALA A 33 -18.62 -1.51 -8.67
C ALA A 33 -19.93 -0.74 -8.88
N ASN A 34 -19.88 0.60 -8.96
CA ASN A 34 -21.03 1.41 -9.34
C ASN A 34 -20.95 1.84 -10.82
N LYS A 35 -22.11 2.15 -11.42
CA LYS A 35 -22.25 2.47 -12.84
C LYS A 35 -21.52 3.74 -13.30
N TRP A 36 -21.07 4.58 -12.37
CA TRP A 36 -20.38 5.84 -12.68
C TRP A 36 -18.86 5.73 -12.56
N GLY A 37 -18.34 4.65 -11.96
CA GLY A 37 -16.90 4.47 -11.77
C GLY A 37 -16.27 5.48 -10.80
N ILE A 38 -17.03 5.97 -9.80
CA ILE A 38 -16.60 7.04 -8.89
C ILE A 38 -16.64 6.61 -7.42
N THR A 39 -15.97 7.38 -6.57
CA THR A 39 -16.27 7.50 -5.14
C THR A 39 -17.12 8.75 -4.90
N ALA A 40 -18.08 8.69 -3.98
CA ALA A 40 -18.83 9.88 -3.59
C ALA A 40 -18.06 10.71 -2.54
N VAL A 41 -18.14 12.04 -2.62
CA VAL A 41 -17.71 12.91 -1.51
C VAL A 41 -18.42 12.46 -0.22
N GLY A 42 -17.68 12.39 0.89
CA GLY A 42 -18.21 11.95 2.18
C GLY A 42 -18.33 10.42 2.34
N GLN A 43 -18.04 9.62 1.31
CA GLN A 43 -18.04 8.17 1.41
C GLN A 43 -16.77 7.65 2.12
N PRO A 44 -16.90 6.84 3.19
CA PRO A 44 -15.76 6.17 3.81
C PRO A 44 -15.14 5.13 2.88
N LEU A 45 -13.88 5.33 2.53
CA LEU A 45 -13.06 4.34 1.86
C LEU A 45 -12.18 3.59 2.86
N TRP A 46 -12.07 2.29 2.64
CA TRP A 46 -11.18 1.38 3.36
C TRP A 46 -10.01 1.07 2.44
N PHE A 47 -8.79 1.22 2.96
CA PHE A 47 -7.58 0.84 2.25
C PHE A 47 -7.06 -0.45 2.85
N HIS A 48 -6.99 -1.49 2.04
CA HIS A 48 -6.49 -2.78 2.47
C HIS A 48 -5.20 -3.12 1.73
N ASN A 49 -4.25 -3.69 2.46
CA ASN A 49 -3.03 -4.24 1.91
C ASN A 49 -2.95 -5.74 2.26
N ALA A 50 -3.43 -6.57 1.33
CA ALA A 50 -3.39 -8.03 1.45
C ALA A 50 -2.00 -8.64 1.14
N GLY A 51 -1.00 -7.81 0.78
CA GLY A 51 0.34 -8.29 0.46
C GLY A 51 0.99 -8.97 1.66
N ALA A 52 1.94 -9.87 1.41
CA ALA A 52 2.71 -10.51 2.47
C ALA A 52 3.35 -9.45 3.40
N GLU A 53 3.34 -9.68 4.71
CA GLU A 53 3.99 -8.79 5.68
C GLU A 53 5.47 -9.11 5.86
N ARG A 54 5.88 -10.33 5.48
CA ARG A 54 7.26 -10.79 5.58
C ARG A 54 7.70 -11.48 4.31
N HIS A 55 8.93 -11.26 3.90
CA HIS A 55 9.52 -11.85 2.71
C HIS A 55 10.98 -12.21 2.96
N THR A 56 11.32 -13.49 2.78
CA THR A 56 12.70 -13.96 2.89
C THR A 56 13.26 -14.28 1.52
N ALA A 57 14.52 -13.96 1.28
CA ALA A 57 15.21 -14.29 0.03
C ALA A 57 16.67 -14.69 0.31
N SER A 58 17.30 -15.38 -0.64
CA SER A 58 18.73 -15.59 -0.61
C SER A 58 19.28 -15.49 -2.02
N GLU A 59 20.38 -14.77 -2.18
CA GLU A 59 21.03 -14.59 -3.48
C GLU A 59 22.54 -14.75 -3.30
N SER A 60 23.23 -15.24 -4.34
CA SER A 60 24.68 -15.39 -4.32
C SER A 60 25.30 -14.66 -5.50
N SER A 61 26.35 -13.88 -5.23
CA SER A 61 27.10 -13.14 -6.24
C SER A 61 28.56 -13.01 -5.79
N HIS A 62 29.50 -13.05 -6.74
CA HIS A 62 30.94 -12.92 -6.43
C HIS A 62 31.46 -13.88 -5.34
N GLY A 63 30.87 -15.09 -5.25
CA GLY A 63 31.23 -16.11 -4.24
C GLY A 63 30.71 -15.84 -2.83
N ILE A 64 29.85 -14.84 -2.67
CA ILE A 64 29.21 -14.46 -1.40
C ILE A 64 27.73 -14.78 -1.48
N THR A 65 27.18 -15.38 -0.42
CA THR A 65 25.74 -15.58 -0.25
C THR A 65 25.20 -14.55 0.72
N VAL A 66 24.09 -13.92 0.34
CA VAL A 66 23.35 -12.97 1.16
C VAL A 66 21.96 -13.54 1.41
N SER A 67 21.59 -13.66 2.68
CA SER A 67 20.24 -14.02 3.09
C SER A 67 19.52 -12.78 3.62
N LEU A 68 18.26 -12.64 3.25
CA LEU A 68 17.44 -11.46 3.48
C LEU A 68 16.15 -11.86 4.19
N ASP A 69 15.71 -11.00 5.09
CA ASP A 69 14.48 -11.13 5.86
C ASP A 69 13.84 -9.75 5.95
N ALA A 70 12.87 -9.51 5.08
CA ALA A 70 12.17 -8.24 4.95
C ALA A 70 10.83 -8.29 5.69
N GLU A 71 10.56 -7.28 6.50
CA GLU A 71 9.30 -7.09 7.22
C GLU A 71 8.69 -5.74 6.84
N ARG A 72 7.41 -5.74 6.44
CA ARG A 72 6.65 -4.52 6.18
C ARG A 72 6.24 -3.93 7.50
N VAL A 73 6.75 -2.74 7.79
CA VAL A 73 6.53 -2.06 9.08
C VAL A 73 5.44 -1.01 8.99
N GLU A 74 5.17 -0.49 7.79
CA GLU A 74 4.19 0.57 7.59
C GLU A 74 3.71 0.59 6.14
N THR A 75 2.44 0.98 5.94
CA THR A 75 1.91 1.42 4.66
C THR A 75 1.45 2.86 4.76
N ILE A 76 1.97 3.71 3.88
CA ILE A 76 1.64 5.13 3.79
C ILE A 76 0.76 5.35 2.57
N TYR A 77 -0.39 6.01 2.77
CA TYR A 77 -1.30 6.42 1.72
C TYR A 77 -1.28 7.94 1.58
N ASP A 78 -0.87 8.44 0.43
CA ASP A 78 -1.08 9.83 0.03
C ASP A 78 -2.35 9.88 -0.83
N THR A 79 -3.40 10.49 -0.27
CA THR A 79 -4.71 10.58 -0.91
C THR A 79 -4.83 11.77 -1.87
N GLY A 80 -3.84 12.68 -1.87
CA GLY A 80 -3.90 13.99 -2.48
C GLY A 80 -4.54 15.07 -1.60
N GLU A 81 -5.28 14.68 -0.54
CA GLU A 81 -5.80 15.61 0.48
C GLU A 81 -5.06 15.44 1.82
N LYS A 82 -4.64 14.22 2.13
CA LYS A 82 -4.00 13.86 3.39
C LYS A 82 -3.06 12.69 3.21
N THR A 83 -1.97 12.70 3.96
CA THR A 83 -1.11 11.52 4.15
C THR A 83 -1.57 10.73 5.38
N ILE A 84 -1.74 9.43 5.20
CA ILE A 84 -2.24 8.49 6.22
C ILE A 84 -1.18 7.40 6.40
N HIS A 85 -0.86 7.13 7.67
CA HIS A 85 0.13 6.13 8.07
C HIS A 85 -0.61 4.98 8.74
N CYS A 86 -0.43 3.78 8.21
CA CYS A 86 -1.14 2.59 8.66
C CYS A 86 -0.12 1.47 8.94
N ALA A 87 -0.08 0.99 10.19
CA ALA A 87 0.70 -0.19 10.55
C ALA A 87 0.00 -1.49 10.09
N HIS A 88 -1.32 -1.51 10.17
CA HIS A 88 -2.17 -2.64 9.77
C HIS A 88 -3.30 -2.18 8.85
N SER A 89 -4.00 -3.13 8.24
CA SER A 89 -5.22 -2.85 7.49
C SER A 89 -6.21 -4.01 7.64
N THR A 90 -7.49 -3.69 7.74
CA THR A 90 -8.58 -4.68 7.81
C THR A 90 -9.34 -4.71 6.48
N PRO A 91 -9.58 -5.90 5.89
CA PRO A 91 -10.48 -6.02 4.74
C PRO A 91 -11.88 -5.53 5.09
N ARG A 92 -12.53 -4.78 4.20
CA ARG A 92 -13.92 -4.36 4.41
C ARG A 92 -14.86 -5.58 4.29
N PRO A 93 -15.69 -5.88 5.30
CA PRO A 93 -16.70 -6.93 5.18
C PRO A 93 -17.72 -6.61 4.07
N GLU A 94 -18.16 -7.63 3.32
CA GLU A 94 -19.12 -7.46 2.22
C GLU A 94 -20.44 -6.82 2.67
N ASN A 95 -20.87 -7.10 3.90
CA ASN A 95 -22.10 -6.60 4.51
C ASN A 95 -21.90 -5.39 5.45
N ALA A 96 -20.75 -4.74 5.40
CA ALA A 96 -20.48 -3.57 6.26
C ALA A 96 -21.45 -2.41 5.95
N ASP A 97 -21.93 -1.72 7.00
CA ASP A 97 -22.73 -0.49 6.88
C ASP A 97 -22.04 0.45 5.87
N PRO A 98 -22.74 0.99 4.86
CA PRO A 98 -22.17 1.93 3.89
C PRO A 98 -21.44 3.13 4.51
N ARG A 99 -21.78 3.49 5.76
CA ARG A 99 -21.16 4.58 6.54
C ARG A 99 -20.05 4.11 7.49
N ALA A 100 -19.78 2.80 7.58
CA ALA A 100 -18.72 2.27 8.43
C ALA A 100 -17.35 2.76 7.94
N GLN A 101 -16.58 3.33 8.87
CA GLN A 101 -15.18 3.70 8.66
C GLN A 101 -14.27 2.51 8.97
N SER A 102 -13.13 2.43 8.28
CA SER A 102 -12.13 1.41 8.56
C SER A 102 -11.57 1.59 9.96
N PRO A 103 -11.43 0.51 10.76
CA PRO A 103 -10.82 0.61 12.08
C PRO A 103 -9.32 0.91 12.02
N ASP A 104 -8.64 0.51 10.94
CA ASP A 104 -7.18 0.61 10.83
C ASP A 104 -6.72 1.63 9.78
N CYS A 105 -7.30 1.59 8.59
CA CYS A 105 -6.79 2.34 7.45
C CYS A 105 -7.87 2.69 6.44
N GLY A 106 -8.11 3.99 6.24
CA GLY A 106 -9.14 4.49 5.35
C GLY A 106 -9.16 6.01 5.32
N TYR A 107 -9.96 6.56 4.40
CA TYR A 107 -10.11 8.00 4.25
C TYR A 107 -11.50 8.38 3.74
N ILE A 108 -11.92 9.61 4.04
CA ILE A 108 -13.14 10.21 3.51
C ILE A 108 -12.72 11.46 2.75
N TYR A 109 -12.89 11.45 1.43
CA TYR A 109 -12.63 12.62 0.60
C TYR A 109 -13.66 13.72 0.87
N GLN A 110 -13.16 14.95 1.02
CA GLN A 110 -13.98 16.12 1.35
C GLN A 110 -14.38 16.94 0.13
N HIS A 111 -13.62 16.84 -0.97
CA HIS A 111 -13.88 17.63 -2.18
C HIS A 111 -14.00 16.74 -3.42
N PRO A 112 -14.82 17.14 -4.41
CA PRO A 112 -14.83 16.48 -5.70
C PRO A 112 -13.52 16.76 -6.45
N GLY A 113 -13.02 15.77 -7.20
CA GLY A 113 -11.77 15.90 -7.92
C GLY A 113 -11.29 14.58 -8.54
N ASN A 114 -10.29 14.70 -9.41
CA ASN A 114 -9.51 13.56 -9.87
C ASN A 114 -8.24 13.47 -9.02
N TYR A 115 -8.15 12.43 -8.21
CA TYR A 115 -7.03 12.17 -7.33
C TYR A 115 -6.17 11.02 -7.85
N THR A 116 -4.94 10.95 -7.37
CA THR A 116 -4.08 9.77 -7.53
C THR A 116 -3.74 9.27 -6.14
N LEU A 117 -4.38 8.17 -5.73
CA LEU A 117 -4.05 7.53 -4.46
C LEU A 117 -2.70 6.82 -4.62
N ARG A 118 -1.70 7.25 -3.87
CA ARG A 118 -0.37 6.63 -3.86
C ARG A 118 -0.18 5.85 -2.58
N MET A 119 0.05 4.55 -2.72
CA MET A 119 0.41 3.65 -1.63
C MET A 119 1.93 3.46 -1.61
N THR A 120 2.53 3.52 -0.43
CA THR A 120 3.95 3.24 -0.21
C THR A 120 4.11 2.29 0.96
N GLU A 121 4.61 1.09 0.70
CA GLU A 121 5.05 0.19 1.75
C GLU A 121 6.47 0.54 2.18
N VAL A 122 6.68 0.55 3.49
CA VAL A 122 7.99 0.71 4.12
C VAL A 122 8.40 -0.62 4.70
N TRP A 123 9.59 -1.07 4.34
CA TRP A 123 10.12 -2.37 4.70
C TRP A 123 11.43 -2.22 5.47
N HIS A 124 11.55 -2.93 6.59
CA HIS A 124 12.82 -3.18 7.24
C HIS A 124 13.40 -4.48 6.68
N VAL A 125 14.54 -4.41 6.02
CA VAL A 125 15.19 -5.55 5.38
C VAL A 125 16.44 -5.90 6.18
N GLY A 126 16.32 -6.93 7.02
CA GLY A 126 17.46 -7.56 7.65
C GLY A 126 18.25 -8.36 6.62
N TRP A 127 19.57 -8.23 6.62
CA TRP A 127 20.45 -9.00 5.76
C TRP A 127 21.58 -9.65 6.55
N ARG A 128 22.04 -10.80 6.07
CA ARG A 128 23.18 -11.53 6.61
C ARG A 128 24.06 -12.05 5.48
N SER A 129 25.37 -11.97 5.67
CA SER A 129 26.35 -12.54 4.75
C SER A 129 27.62 -12.92 5.52
N GLY A 130 27.89 -14.22 5.64
CA GLY A 130 28.96 -14.72 6.50
C GLY A 130 28.78 -14.26 7.95
N ASP A 131 29.80 -13.59 8.50
CA ASP A 131 29.81 -12.99 9.84
C ASP A 131 29.20 -11.57 9.88
N GLN A 132 28.79 -11.03 8.74
CA GLN A 132 28.24 -9.68 8.62
C GLN A 132 26.72 -9.69 8.59
N SER A 133 26.12 -8.65 9.15
CA SER A 133 24.68 -8.44 9.09
C SER A 133 24.32 -6.96 9.25
N GLY A 134 23.09 -6.61 8.91
CA GLY A 134 22.56 -5.27 9.10
C GLY A 134 21.08 -5.18 8.76
N VAL A 135 20.54 -3.97 8.84
CA VAL A 135 19.17 -3.64 8.43
C VAL A 135 19.23 -2.44 7.50
N ILE A 136 18.46 -2.49 6.42
CA ILE A 136 18.23 -1.35 5.52
C ILE A 136 16.73 -1.07 5.42
N VAL A 137 16.37 0.16 5.07
CA VAL A 137 14.98 0.54 4.80
C VAL A 137 14.76 0.52 3.29
N ALA A 138 13.77 -0.26 2.84
CA ALA A 138 13.33 -0.27 1.45
C ALA A 138 11.92 0.29 1.34
N LYS A 139 11.62 0.94 0.21
CA LYS A 139 10.28 1.44 -0.10
C LYS A 139 9.80 0.88 -1.43
N ARG A 140 8.54 0.50 -1.48
CA ARG A 140 7.85 0.10 -2.71
C ARG A 140 6.53 0.85 -2.82
N SER A 141 6.18 1.26 -4.02
CA SER A 141 5.01 2.10 -4.21
C SER A 141 4.22 1.72 -5.44
N SER A 142 2.93 2.00 -5.37
CA SER A 142 2.01 1.95 -6.49
C SER A 142 1.01 3.09 -6.36
N SER A 143 0.37 3.41 -7.48
CA SER A 143 -0.62 4.47 -7.53
C SER A 143 -1.84 3.98 -8.31
N LYS A 144 -3.00 4.51 -7.94
CA LYS A 144 -4.27 4.24 -8.63
C LYS A 144 -5.04 5.56 -8.80
N PRO A 145 -5.54 5.86 -10.02
CA PRO A 145 -6.41 7.01 -10.20
C PRO A 145 -7.73 6.79 -9.45
N LEU A 146 -8.25 7.85 -8.85
CA LEU A 146 -9.50 7.84 -8.12
C LEU A 146 -10.31 9.07 -8.48
N LYS A 147 -11.51 8.86 -9.03
CA LYS A 147 -12.45 9.94 -9.33
C LYS A 147 -13.43 10.10 -8.18
N VAL A 148 -13.46 11.28 -7.58
CA VAL A 148 -14.36 11.65 -6.50
C VAL A 148 -15.34 12.69 -7.02
N ASN A 149 -16.64 12.44 -6.86
CA ASN A 149 -17.70 13.34 -7.30
C ASN A 149 -18.76 13.50 -6.23
N GLU A 150 -19.50 14.61 -6.27
CA GLU A 150 -20.71 14.77 -5.49
C GLU A 150 -21.88 14.02 -6.13
N LEU A 151 -22.71 13.38 -5.30
CA LEU A 151 -23.96 12.78 -5.72
C LEU A 151 -25.11 13.66 -5.24
N ILE A 152 -25.93 14.14 -6.19
CA ILE A 152 -27.13 14.93 -5.90
C ILE A 152 -28.35 14.04 -6.14
N GLY A 153 -29.12 13.79 -5.08
CA GLY A 153 -30.42 13.13 -5.19
C GLY A 153 -31.50 14.12 -5.61
N VAL A 154 -32.27 13.80 -6.65
CA VAL A 154 -33.48 14.54 -7.01
C VAL A 154 -34.68 13.70 -6.58
N LEU A 155 -35.51 14.25 -5.70
CA LEU A 155 -36.81 13.66 -5.37
C LEU A 155 -37.76 13.97 -6.53
N THR A 156 -38.10 12.96 -7.33
CA THR A 156 -39.16 13.06 -8.31
C THR A 156 -40.47 12.60 -7.68
N ALA A 157 -41.48 13.48 -7.66
CA ALA A 157 -42.83 13.07 -7.30
C ALA A 157 -43.31 12.07 -8.36
N SER A 158 -43.74 10.88 -7.94
CA SER A 158 -44.47 9.95 -8.81
C SER A 158 -45.75 10.67 -9.27
N GLY A 159 -45.79 11.05 -10.53
CA GLY A 159 -46.98 11.64 -11.15
C GLY A 159 -48.11 10.64 -11.09
N GLY A 160 -49.08 10.87 -10.20
CA GLY A 160 -50.33 10.15 -10.21
C GLY A 160 -51.14 10.52 -11.45
N ARG A 161 -51.44 9.51 -12.27
CA ARG A 161 -52.75 9.23 -12.88
C ARG A 161 -52.70 7.88 -13.58
#